data_AF-A0A938SDR0-F1
#
_entry.id   AF-A0A938SDR0-F1
#
_cell.length_a   1.000
_cell.length_b   1.000
_cell.length_c   1.000
_cell.angle_alpha   90.00
_cell.angle_beta   90.00
_cell.angle_gamma   90.00
#
_symmetry.space_group_name_H-M   'P 1'
#
loop_
_entity.id
_entity.type
_entity.pdbx_description
1 polymer ?
#
loop_
_entity_poly.entity_id
_entity_poly.type
_entity_poly.pdbx_seq_one_letter_code
_entity_poly.pdbx_strand_id
1 'polypeptide(L)'
;MISDPIAGFLPPNDDTHRGEGFVSFVVRPKGALPTGTEIRNQARIVFDLNAPIDTNETLNTIDAAAPTTEVQDLPAVSAGDRSFTVSWTGGDDLGGSGLVSYDVYVSDNGGPAALWLGGTTATSATFTGQHNHTYGFYSLGLDEAGNRQLAPEAAQATTTVLDTVAPRVTALARTPNAIAATFHEDLDAATVNTATFKVSSAAGLDRLWGTADDTYIAGVVAYDADADTATFTPAEPFGAGPYGVWLDGTTSITDLAGNKLDGEFAGAFPSGDGTPGGDFVASFLPAVTLRRGGVIKAQYRDWDGDTFNLAFGGAGSATIAFQTGTARGADIDTITFADTTAKTTLTSRLVKSASVGDRTTTLNGITAPQHLGTLDFAATSVLGNVTLGGGIKSFLVGRDLGRAGDATVAIAGAIGSKLKVGGRVASAVTVGAAVGSVDIGGVLNAGFVAADTIKSFKAGSMGENAALESTNGSILKVQTLGDLTGQVFAGQAIGSVDVKGNIQGGIVAAGGGIGSVKATGEILDGSAIISGAGQDGLRGTADDVANANMGAITARAISGILFSSTNIASVSATGGNLNADIQADRVG
;
A
#
# COMPACT_ATOMS: atom_id res chain seq x y z
N MET A 1 8.53 -18.09 84.12
CA MET A 1 8.46 -17.09 83.03
C MET A 1 8.99 -15.79 83.59
N ILE A 2 9.94 -15.14 82.92
CA ILE A 2 10.37 -13.78 83.26
C ILE A 2 9.41 -12.84 82.53
N SER A 3 8.83 -11.89 83.25
CA SER A 3 7.75 -11.02 82.75
C SER A 3 8.23 -9.67 82.19
N ASP A 4 9.54 -9.49 82.08
CA ASP A 4 10.16 -8.26 81.56
C ASP A 4 10.91 -8.55 80.25
N PRO A 5 10.30 -8.27 79.08
CA PRO A 5 10.95 -8.40 77.78
C PRO A 5 11.98 -7.29 77.49
N ILE A 6 12.09 -6.27 78.35
CA ILE A 6 13.03 -5.15 78.22
C ILE A 6 14.33 -5.44 79.00
N ALA A 7 14.38 -6.51 79.79
CA ALA A 7 15.57 -6.94 80.54
C ALA A 7 16.72 -7.45 79.65
N GLY A 8 16.56 -7.51 78.31
CA GLY A 8 17.63 -7.81 77.36
C GLY A 8 17.88 -9.30 77.06
N PHE A 9 16.98 -10.19 77.46
CA PHE A 9 17.10 -11.64 77.22
C PHE A 9 16.29 -12.09 76.01
N LEU A 10 16.95 -12.67 75.01
CA LEU A 10 16.29 -13.44 73.94
C LEU A 10 15.80 -14.79 74.51
N PRO A 11 14.63 -15.30 74.10
CA PRO A 11 14.22 -16.66 74.43
C PRO A 11 15.12 -17.67 73.69
N PRO A 12 15.16 -18.96 74.10
CA PRO A 12 15.80 -20.00 73.31
C PRO A 12 15.25 -20.01 71.88
N ASN A 13 16.14 -20.16 70.89
CA ASN A 13 15.71 -20.24 69.51
C ASN A 13 15.05 -21.61 69.24
N ASP A 14 13.94 -21.59 68.53
CA ASP A 14 13.15 -22.75 68.13
C ASP A 14 12.77 -22.64 66.64
N ASP A 15 11.97 -23.57 66.12
CA ASP A 15 11.54 -23.59 64.71
C ASP A 15 10.79 -22.32 64.26
N THR A 16 10.40 -21.43 65.18
CA THR A 16 9.79 -20.12 64.85
C THR A 16 10.79 -18.97 64.84
N HIS A 17 12.09 -19.25 64.96
CA HIS A 17 13.19 -18.27 64.92
C HIS A 17 13.11 -17.14 65.97
N ARG A 18 12.29 -17.32 67.02
CA ARG A 18 11.98 -16.28 68.01
C ARG A 18 13.11 -15.93 68.98
N GLY A 19 14.19 -16.71 68.97
CA GLY A 19 15.41 -16.47 69.74
C GLY A 19 16.50 -15.77 68.92
N GLU A 20 16.23 -15.46 67.65
CA GLU A 20 17.14 -14.66 66.83
C GLU A 20 17.13 -13.21 67.26
N GLY A 21 18.32 -12.59 67.23
CA GLY A 21 18.51 -11.18 67.47
C GLY A 21 19.58 -10.64 66.54
N PHE A 22 19.40 -9.39 66.12
CA PHE A 22 20.37 -8.67 65.30
C PHE A 22 20.80 -7.39 66.01
N VAL A 23 22.01 -6.95 65.72
CA VAL A 23 22.50 -5.62 66.11
C VAL A 23 22.87 -4.88 64.83
N SER A 24 22.26 -3.72 64.63
CA SER A 24 22.63 -2.80 63.56
C SER A 24 23.32 -1.59 64.16
N PHE A 25 24.44 -1.18 63.58
CA PHE A 25 25.20 0.00 64.00
C PHE A 25 25.71 0.74 62.75
N VAL A 26 25.91 2.05 62.88
CA VAL A 26 26.49 2.88 61.84
C VAL A 26 27.86 3.35 62.33
N VAL A 27 28.92 3.00 61.59
CA VAL A 27 30.26 3.52 61.82
C VAL A 27 30.48 4.69 60.88
N ARG A 28 30.93 5.83 61.42
CA ARG A 28 31.52 6.89 60.58
C ARG A 28 32.99 6.54 60.35
N PRO A 29 33.44 6.33 59.10
CA PRO A 29 34.86 6.15 58.81
C PRO A 29 35.68 7.33 59.33
N LYS A 30 36.96 7.08 59.63
CA LYS A 30 37.90 8.17 59.92
C LYS A 30 38.04 9.03 58.65
N GLY A 31 38.14 10.35 58.81
CA GLY A 31 38.33 11.25 57.66
C GLY A 31 39.68 11.01 56.96
N ALA A 32 39.72 11.26 55.65
CA ALA A 32 40.91 11.13 54.79
C ALA A 32 41.59 9.74 54.82
N LEU A 33 40.78 8.67 54.78
CA LEU A 33 41.27 7.34 54.43
C LEU A 33 41.45 7.23 52.91
N PRO A 34 42.54 6.62 52.41
CA PRO A 34 42.72 6.41 50.97
C PRO A 34 41.78 5.34 50.42
N THR A 35 41.55 5.38 49.10
CA THR A 35 40.88 4.29 48.37
C THR A 35 41.56 2.93 48.65
N GLY A 36 40.75 1.87 48.67
CA GLY A 36 41.18 0.53 49.04
C GLY A 36 41.29 0.29 50.54
N THR A 37 40.97 1.27 51.41
CA THR A 37 41.00 1.05 52.86
C THR A 37 39.87 0.11 53.29
N GLU A 38 40.24 -1.09 53.73
CA GLU A 38 39.31 -2.10 54.22
C GLU A 38 38.83 -1.81 55.65
N ILE A 39 37.51 -1.71 55.83
CA ILE A 39 36.83 -1.67 57.13
C ILE A 39 36.19 -3.03 57.37
N ARG A 40 36.92 -3.88 58.08
CA ARG A 40 36.53 -5.23 58.48
C ARG A 40 35.85 -5.20 59.84
N ASN A 41 34.64 -5.75 59.94
CA ASN A 41 33.87 -5.86 61.18
C ASN A 41 33.54 -7.33 61.44
N GLN A 42 33.72 -7.78 62.68
CA GLN A 42 33.30 -9.09 63.15
C GLN A 42 32.60 -8.92 64.50
N ALA A 43 31.51 -9.63 64.73
CA ALA A 43 30.84 -9.66 66.03
C ALA A 43 31.22 -10.94 66.79
N ARG A 44 31.28 -10.81 68.11
CA ARG A 44 31.46 -11.92 69.05
C ARG A 44 30.24 -12.01 69.95
N ILE A 45 29.54 -13.13 69.90
CA ILE A 45 28.33 -13.41 70.67
C ILE A 45 28.74 -14.28 71.87
N VAL A 46 28.37 -13.88 73.08
CA VAL A 46 28.63 -14.65 74.32
C VAL A 46 27.32 -14.86 75.06
N PHE A 47 26.95 -16.12 75.29
CA PHE A 47 25.79 -16.49 76.09
C PHE A 47 26.25 -16.91 77.49
N ASP A 48 25.90 -16.13 78.52
CA ASP A 48 26.23 -16.39 79.93
C ASP A 48 27.72 -16.70 80.17
N LEU A 49 28.05 -17.97 80.44
CA LEU A 49 29.40 -18.49 80.69
C LEU A 49 29.89 -19.45 79.59
N ASN A 50 29.19 -19.50 78.45
CA ASN A 50 29.55 -20.36 77.32
C ASN A 50 30.74 -19.80 76.53
N ALA A 51 31.35 -20.66 75.72
CA ALA A 51 32.37 -20.24 74.76
C ALA A 51 31.79 -19.19 73.77
N PRO A 52 32.54 -18.13 73.42
CA PRO A 52 32.11 -17.17 72.43
C PRO A 52 31.89 -17.78 71.04
N ILE A 53 30.88 -17.29 70.33
CA ILE A 53 30.62 -17.56 68.92
C ILE A 53 31.03 -16.32 68.12
N ASP A 54 32.04 -16.45 67.27
CA ASP A 54 32.45 -15.39 66.35
C ASP A 54 31.63 -15.48 65.05
N THR A 55 31.12 -14.35 64.55
CA THR A 55 30.38 -14.30 63.28
C THR A 55 31.32 -14.42 62.08
N ASN A 56 30.77 -14.54 60.87
CA ASN A 56 31.53 -14.16 59.68
C ASN A 56 31.91 -12.67 59.77
N GLU A 57 32.98 -12.31 59.07
CA GLU A 57 33.40 -10.93 58.92
C GLU A 57 32.53 -10.24 57.84
N THR A 58 32.29 -8.94 58.00
CA THR A 58 31.76 -8.05 56.96
C THR A 58 32.82 -7.02 56.58
N LEU A 59 33.05 -6.90 55.28
CA LEU A 59 34.04 -6.00 54.70
C LEU A 59 33.33 -4.87 53.96
N ASN A 60 33.72 -3.63 54.24
CA ASN A 60 33.41 -2.47 53.41
C ASN A 60 34.74 -1.84 52.99
N THR A 61 34.95 -1.61 51.71
CA THR A 61 36.15 -0.92 51.21
C THR A 61 35.82 0.55 51.02
N ILE A 62 36.69 1.43 51.51
CA ILE A 62 36.59 2.87 51.21
C ILE A 62 37.04 3.10 49.79
N ASP A 63 36.19 3.79 49.04
CA ASP A 63 36.55 4.52 47.84
C ASP A 63 36.42 6.02 48.14
N ALA A 64 37.43 6.79 47.78
CA ALA A 64 37.57 8.21 48.11
C ALA A 64 38.11 9.04 46.93
N ALA A 65 38.36 8.43 45.78
CA ALA A 65 38.77 9.12 44.57
C ALA A 65 37.55 9.29 43.66
N ALA A 66 37.60 10.26 42.75
CA ALA A 66 36.64 10.31 41.66
C ALA A 66 37.26 9.65 40.42
N PRO A 67 36.46 8.96 39.59
CA PRO A 67 36.96 8.40 38.34
C PRO A 67 37.43 9.51 37.38
N THR A 68 38.28 9.14 36.42
CA THR A 68 38.80 10.05 35.41
C THR A 68 38.35 9.62 34.02
N THR A 69 37.67 10.53 33.32
CA THR A 69 37.17 10.33 31.96
C THR A 69 37.64 11.43 31.01
N GLU A 70 37.78 11.08 29.73
CA GLU A 70 38.31 11.92 28.66
C GLU A 70 37.56 11.66 27.34
N VAL A 71 37.15 12.75 26.66
CA VAL A 71 36.67 12.70 25.27
C VAL A 71 37.88 12.63 24.34
N GLN A 72 37.85 11.69 23.39
CA GLN A 72 38.92 11.48 22.40
C GLN A 72 39.01 12.66 21.43
N ASP A 73 40.23 12.93 20.94
CA ASP A 73 40.51 13.97 19.95
C ASP A 73 39.57 13.88 18.74
N LEU A 74 38.99 15.02 18.37
CA LEU A 74 38.19 15.19 17.16
C LEU A 74 39.04 15.84 16.04
N PRO A 75 38.70 15.62 14.76
CA PRO A 75 39.23 16.42 13.67
C PRO A 75 38.95 17.91 13.91
N ALA A 76 39.91 18.80 13.63
CA ALA A 76 39.72 20.25 13.80
C ALA A 76 38.52 20.78 13.00
N VAL A 77 38.19 20.15 11.87
CA VAL A 77 36.96 20.36 11.11
C VAL A 77 36.29 19.01 10.87
N SER A 78 35.03 18.89 11.26
CA SER A 78 34.15 17.76 10.93
C SER A 78 33.28 18.16 9.73
N ALA A 79 33.63 17.64 8.55
CA ALA A 79 32.94 17.94 7.29
C ALA A 79 32.06 16.79 6.81
N GLY A 80 30.90 17.09 6.22
CA GLY A 80 29.89 16.11 5.82
C GLY A 80 28.48 16.61 6.07
N ASP A 81 27.55 15.70 6.40
CA ASP A 81 26.13 15.93 6.74
C ASP A 81 25.93 16.48 8.17
N ARG A 82 26.84 17.36 8.59
CA ARG A 82 26.96 17.93 9.95
C ARG A 82 27.06 16.91 11.11
N SER A 83 27.18 15.62 10.82
CA SER A 83 27.12 14.54 11.81
C SER A 83 28.48 13.85 11.96
N PHE A 84 28.93 13.65 13.20
CA PHE A 84 30.19 13.00 13.52
C PHE A 84 30.11 12.21 14.82
N THR A 85 30.99 11.23 15.01
CA THR A 85 31.02 10.43 16.23
C THR A 85 31.92 11.08 17.28
N VAL A 86 31.36 11.38 18.45
CA VAL A 86 32.12 11.75 19.65
C VAL A 86 32.32 10.48 20.46
N SER A 87 33.57 10.19 20.84
CA SER A 87 33.93 9.01 21.62
C SER A 87 34.63 9.44 22.90
N TRP A 88 34.43 8.70 23.98
CA TRP A 88 35.05 8.97 25.28
C TRP A 88 35.43 7.67 25.98
N THR A 89 36.41 7.77 26.86
CA THR A 89 36.93 6.68 27.67
C THR A 89 37.09 7.12 29.10
N GLY A 90 37.09 6.17 30.03
CA GLY A 90 37.26 6.46 31.44
C GLY A 90 37.74 5.25 32.21
N GLY A 91 38.29 5.53 33.38
CA GLY A 91 38.72 4.53 34.35
C GLY A 91 38.60 5.08 35.76
N ASP A 92 38.47 4.16 36.69
CA ASP A 92 38.53 4.46 38.12
C ASP A 92 39.94 4.19 38.67
N ASP A 93 40.24 4.65 39.89
CA ASP A 93 41.57 4.44 40.49
C ASP A 93 41.78 3.00 41.00
N LEU A 94 43.03 2.68 41.35
CA LEU A 94 43.40 1.30 41.68
C LEU A 94 42.83 0.87 43.04
N GLY A 95 41.75 0.11 43.00
CA GLY A 95 41.02 -0.33 44.20
C GLY A 95 39.79 0.51 44.50
N GLY A 96 39.43 1.44 43.61
CA GLY A 96 38.14 2.13 43.60
C GLY A 96 36.97 1.19 43.30
N SER A 97 35.77 1.73 43.41
CA SER A 97 34.51 0.99 43.33
C SER A 97 34.07 0.65 41.90
N GLY A 98 34.66 1.33 40.89
CA GLY A 98 34.42 1.13 39.47
C GLY A 98 33.54 2.22 38.86
N LEU A 99 33.85 2.60 37.63
CA LEU A 99 33.10 3.60 36.86
C LEU A 99 31.71 3.08 36.46
N VAL A 100 30.66 3.76 36.90
CA VAL A 100 29.24 3.45 36.63
C VAL A 100 28.76 4.09 35.34
N SER A 101 29.02 5.39 35.16
CA SER A 101 28.45 6.15 34.05
C SER A 101 29.21 7.43 33.72
N TYR A 102 28.99 7.93 32.51
CA TYR A 102 29.45 9.21 32.01
C TYR A 102 28.31 10.23 31.94
N ASP A 103 28.55 11.46 32.39
CA ASP A 103 27.82 12.65 31.94
C ASP A 103 28.68 13.34 30.86
N VAL A 104 28.17 13.49 29.63
CA VAL A 104 28.86 14.13 28.50
C VAL A 104 28.27 15.50 28.24
N TYR A 105 29.12 16.53 28.20
CA TYR A 105 28.75 17.92 28.02
C TYR A 105 29.24 18.46 26.68
N VAL A 106 28.49 19.43 26.13
CA VAL A 106 28.82 20.15 24.91
C VAL A 106 28.68 21.66 25.11
N SER A 107 29.69 22.41 24.66
CA SER A 107 29.70 23.87 24.53
C SER A 107 29.57 24.21 23.05
N ASP A 108 28.67 25.12 22.70
CA ASP A 108 28.54 25.69 21.35
C ASP A 108 29.19 27.09 21.28
N ASN A 109 30.08 27.30 20.31
CA ASN A 109 30.78 28.57 20.03
C ASN A 109 31.44 29.23 21.26
N GLY A 110 31.95 28.42 22.20
CA GLY A 110 32.57 28.88 23.44
C GLY A 110 31.58 29.40 24.50
N GLY A 111 30.29 29.14 24.32
CA GLY A 111 29.26 29.38 25.33
C GLY A 111 29.33 28.42 26.53
N PRO A 112 28.43 28.56 27.51
CA PRO A 112 28.34 27.64 28.64
C PRO A 112 28.05 26.21 28.17
N ALA A 113 28.79 25.23 28.70
CA ALA A 113 28.56 23.83 28.36
C ALA A 113 27.23 23.32 28.94
N ALA A 114 26.40 22.71 28.09
CA ALA A 114 25.15 22.05 28.43
C ALA A 114 25.35 20.52 28.49
N LEU A 115 24.54 19.83 29.30
CA LEU A 115 24.52 18.37 29.34
C LEU A 115 23.93 17.84 28.02
N TRP A 116 24.71 17.06 27.27
CA TRP A 116 24.26 16.41 26.04
C TRP A 116 23.73 14.99 26.34
N LEU A 117 24.47 14.21 27.13
CA LEU A 117 24.09 12.85 27.54
C LEU A 117 24.33 12.70 29.04
N GLY A 118 23.32 12.31 29.80
CA GLY A 118 23.43 12.09 31.25
C GLY A 118 23.38 10.61 31.61
N GLY A 119 24.23 10.18 32.55
CA GLY A 119 24.23 8.83 33.12
C GLY A 119 24.41 7.70 32.09
N THR A 120 25.12 7.94 30.99
CA THR A 120 25.28 6.94 29.93
C THR A 120 26.39 5.94 30.26
N THR A 121 26.18 4.66 29.91
CA THR A 121 27.23 3.62 29.96
C THR A 121 27.88 3.40 28.58
N ALA A 122 27.40 4.09 27.54
CA ALA A 122 28.02 4.08 26.22
C ALA A 122 29.37 4.82 26.26
N THR A 123 30.26 4.48 25.32
CA THR A 123 31.58 5.12 25.13
C THR A 123 31.66 5.98 23.87
N SER A 124 30.55 6.14 23.15
CA SER A 124 30.43 7.04 22.00
C SER A 124 28.97 7.35 21.67
N ALA A 125 28.76 8.43 20.93
CA ALA A 125 27.48 8.80 20.32
C ALA A 125 27.70 9.69 19.09
N THR A 126 26.73 9.68 18.17
CA THR A 126 26.72 10.62 17.04
C THR A 126 26.19 11.98 17.49
N PHE A 127 26.97 13.02 17.28
CA PHE A 127 26.56 14.41 17.44
C PHE A 127 26.27 15.02 16.07
N THR A 128 25.15 15.72 15.94
CA THR A 128 24.79 16.50 14.75
C THR A 128 24.82 17.97 15.12
N GLY A 129 25.72 18.74 14.49
CA GLY A 129 25.91 20.16 14.76
C GLY A 129 25.22 21.09 13.75
N GLN A 130 25.48 22.39 13.90
CA GLN A 130 25.12 23.43 12.95
C GLN A 130 26.34 23.84 12.11
N HIS A 131 26.11 24.22 10.86
CA HIS A 131 27.19 24.66 9.96
C HIS A 131 27.96 25.86 10.54
N ASN A 132 29.29 25.84 10.45
CA ASN A 132 30.21 26.87 10.93
C ASN A 132 30.19 27.14 12.45
N HIS A 133 29.59 26.24 13.24
CA HIS A 133 29.69 26.26 14.71
C HIS A 133 30.89 25.46 15.19
N THR A 134 31.55 25.96 16.25
CA THR A 134 32.65 25.24 16.92
C THR A 134 32.16 24.65 18.23
N TYR A 135 32.11 23.32 18.29
CA TYR A 135 31.69 22.57 19.46
C TYR A 135 32.90 22.12 20.28
N GLY A 136 32.77 22.20 21.61
CA GLY A 136 33.74 21.69 22.57
C GLY A 136 33.08 20.70 23.52
N PHE A 137 33.71 19.55 23.72
CA PHE A 137 33.17 18.43 24.50
C PHE A 137 34.04 18.11 25.71
N TYR A 138 33.42 17.66 26.79
CA TYR A 138 34.09 16.95 27.88
C TYR A 138 33.15 15.90 28.50
N SER A 139 33.73 14.92 29.20
CA SER A 139 33.01 13.91 29.96
C SER A 139 33.33 13.99 31.45
N LEU A 140 32.38 13.58 32.30
CA LEU A 140 32.55 13.41 33.75
C LEU A 140 32.15 11.99 34.15
N GLY A 141 33.01 11.30 34.88
CA GLY A 141 32.68 10.00 35.48
C GLY A 141 31.90 10.09 36.80
N LEU A 142 31.09 9.07 37.06
CA LEU A 142 30.46 8.72 38.34
C LEU A 142 30.80 7.26 38.67
N ASP A 143 31.21 6.96 39.90
CA ASP A 143 31.49 5.60 40.39
C ASP A 143 30.35 4.99 41.25
N GLU A 144 30.50 3.75 41.70
CA GLU A 144 29.54 3.03 42.56
C GLU A 144 29.50 3.57 44.00
N ALA A 145 30.57 4.22 44.47
CA ALA A 145 30.62 4.89 45.78
C ALA A 145 29.93 6.27 45.80
N GLY A 146 29.63 6.81 44.62
CA GLY A 146 28.98 8.10 44.39
C GLY A 146 29.93 9.28 44.22
N ASN A 147 31.24 9.07 44.08
CA ASN A 147 32.16 10.16 43.75
C ASN A 147 31.99 10.57 42.28
N ARG A 148 32.15 11.87 42.03
CA ARG A 148 31.95 12.49 40.70
C ARG A 148 33.20 13.25 40.29
N GLN A 149 33.61 13.07 39.04
CA GLN A 149 34.70 13.84 38.46
C GLN A 149 34.34 15.35 38.45
N LEU A 150 35.34 16.20 38.73
CA LEU A 150 35.20 17.64 38.60
C LEU A 150 35.24 18.06 37.12
N ALA A 151 34.47 19.10 36.77
CA ALA A 151 34.48 19.66 35.44
C ALA A 151 35.88 20.17 35.05
N PRO A 152 36.42 19.79 33.87
CA PRO A 152 37.65 20.37 33.34
C PRO A 152 37.53 21.88 33.11
N GLU A 153 38.64 22.61 33.21
CA GLU A 153 38.67 24.06 32.95
C GLU A 153 38.51 24.42 31.46
N ALA A 154 38.72 23.46 30.56
CA ALA A 154 38.59 23.60 29.11
C ALA A 154 37.98 22.33 28.50
N ALA A 155 37.43 22.43 27.28
CA ALA A 155 36.98 21.26 26.52
C ALA A 155 38.15 20.28 26.28
N GLN A 156 37.85 18.99 26.39
CA GLN A 156 38.80 17.90 26.14
C GLN A 156 39.03 17.69 24.63
N ALA A 157 37.96 17.80 23.84
CA ALA A 157 38.02 17.78 22.38
C ALA A 157 37.21 18.94 21.78
N THR A 158 37.64 19.48 20.64
CA THR A 158 36.93 20.54 19.91
C THR A 158 36.91 20.28 18.41
N THR A 159 35.84 20.69 17.74
CA THR A 159 35.72 20.61 16.28
C THR A 159 34.82 21.72 15.74
N THR A 160 35.16 22.28 14.58
CA THR A 160 34.24 23.12 13.81
C THR A 160 33.46 22.25 12.83
N VAL A 161 32.13 22.33 12.85
CA VAL A 161 31.27 21.62 11.90
C VAL A 161 31.20 22.39 10.60
N LEU A 162 31.45 21.73 9.48
CA LEU A 162 31.34 22.31 8.15
C LEU A 162 30.42 21.43 7.30
N ASP A 163 29.21 21.91 7.04
CA ASP A 163 28.37 21.26 6.04
C ASP A 163 28.99 21.39 4.64
N THR A 164 29.07 20.28 3.91
CA THR A 164 29.54 20.20 2.53
C THR A 164 28.68 19.27 1.67
N VAL A 165 27.51 18.86 2.16
CA VAL A 165 26.56 18.02 1.43
C VAL A 165 25.53 18.94 0.76
N ALA A 166 25.12 18.60 -0.46
CA ALA A 166 24.14 19.41 -1.17
C ALA A 166 22.71 18.99 -0.81
N PRO A 167 21.78 19.95 -0.60
CA PRO A 167 20.38 19.62 -0.43
C PRO A 167 19.83 18.84 -1.63
N ARG A 168 18.98 17.85 -1.35
CA ARG A 168 18.31 16.99 -2.35
C ARG A 168 16.83 16.91 -2.06
N VAL A 169 16.00 16.78 -3.09
CA VAL A 169 14.56 16.50 -2.94
C VAL A 169 14.38 15.02 -2.57
N THR A 170 13.73 14.73 -1.46
CA THR A 170 13.46 13.37 -0.95
C THR A 170 12.04 12.90 -1.24
N ALA A 171 11.09 13.84 -1.40
CA ALA A 171 9.71 13.53 -1.79
C ALA A 171 9.04 14.71 -2.50
N LEU A 172 7.98 14.40 -3.27
CA LEU A 172 7.13 15.41 -3.89
C LEU A 172 5.65 15.02 -3.73
N ALA A 173 5.01 15.54 -2.69
CA ALA A 173 3.59 15.35 -2.41
C ALA A 173 2.74 16.28 -3.30
N ARG A 174 1.61 15.77 -3.80
CA ARG A 174 0.78 16.44 -4.81
C ARG A 174 -0.68 16.34 -4.40
N THR A 175 -1.36 17.48 -4.30
CA THR A 175 -2.80 17.57 -3.99
C THR A 175 -3.48 18.51 -5.00
N PRO A 176 -4.82 18.55 -5.08
CA PRO A 176 -5.52 19.50 -5.95
C PRO A 176 -5.23 20.98 -5.66
N ASN A 177 -4.70 21.31 -4.48
CA ASN A 177 -4.51 22.68 -4.01
C ASN A 177 -3.06 23.01 -3.62
N ALA A 178 -2.11 22.07 -3.73
CA ALA A 178 -0.73 22.29 -3.31
C ALA A 178 0.22 21.22 -3.88
N ILE A 179 1.47 21.63 -4.13
CA ILE A 179 2.62 20.75 -4.34
C ILE A 179 3.60 21.02 -3.22
N ALA A 180 4.02 19.98 -2.50
CA ALA A 180 5.03 20.07 -1.46
C ALA A 180 6.26 19.25 -1.86
N ALA A 181 7.41 19.91 -1.96
CA ALA A 181 8.71 19.27 -2.14
C ALA A 181 9.39 19.20 -0.77
N THR A 182 9.70 17.99 -0.32
CA THR A 182 10.45 17.74 0.92
C THR A 182 11.91 17.50 0.55
N PHE A 183 12.81 18.08 1.33
CA PHE A 183 14.26 18.00 1.14
C PHE A 183 14.86 16.98 2.12
N HIS A 184 16.18 16.77 2.07
CA HIS A 184 16.86 15.92 3.06
C HIS A 184 17.38 16.69 4.28
N GLU A 185 17.29 18.02 4.23
CA GLU A 185 17.65 18.94 5.31
C GLU A 185 17.05 20.34 5.08
N ASP A 186 17.28 21.22 6.05
CA ASP A 186 16.82 22.61 6.10
C ASP A 186 17.48 23.50 5.04
N LEU A 187 16.72 24.45 4.50
CA LEU A 187 17.12 25.34 3.42
C LEU A 187 17.24 26.80 3.88
N ASP A 188 18.05 27.60 3.17
CA ASP A 188 17.89 29.06 3.29
C ASP A 188 16.53 29.45 2.71
N ALA A 189 15.57 29.68 3.60
CA ALA A 189 14.20 30.09 3.29
C ALA A 189 14.13 31.36 2.42
N ALA A 190 15.16 32.22 2.39
CA ALA A 190 15.22 33.36 1.47
C ALA A 190 15.36 32.91 0.00
N THR A 191 16.03 31.79 -0.25
CA THR A 191 16.21 31.21 -1.59
C THR A 191 14.97 30.47 -2.10
N VAL A 192 14.05 30.07 -1.21
CA VAL A 192 12.84 29.30 -1.55
C VAL A 192 11.63 30.21 -1.73
N ASN A 193 11.33 30.62 -2.96
CA ASN A 193 10.29 31.59 -3.26
C ASN A 193 9.68 31.38 -4.67
N THR A 194 8.72 32.21 -5.07
CA THR A 194 8.00 32.07 -6.36
C THR A 194 8.87 32.27 -7.61
N ALA A 195 10.11 32.76 -7.48
CA ALA A 195 11.06 32.82 -8.59
C ALA A 195 11.85 31.50 -8.75
N THR A 196 12.00 30.73 -7.67
CA THR A 196 12.89 29.55 -7.61
C THR A 196 12.14 28.23 -7.54
N PHE A 197 10.96 28.18 -6.90
CA PHE A 197 9.99 27.09 -7.02
C PHE A 197 8.85 27.55 -7.93
N LYS A 198 8.86 27.03 -9.17
CA LYS A 198 7.84 27.31 -10.18
C LYS A 198 7.03 26.07 -10.55
N VAL A 199 5.81 26.31 -11.03
CA VAL A 199 4.93 25.28 -11.59
C VAL A 199 4.42 25.75 -12.95
N SER A 200 4.50 24.91 -13.97
CA SER A 200 4.05 25.19 -15.33
C SER A 200 2.87 24.31 -15.74
N SER A 201 1.92 24.87 -16.50
CA SER A 201 0.74 24.16 -17.03
C SER A 201 0.89 23.69 -18.47
N ALA A 202 2.01 24.01 -19.12
CA ALA A 202 2.34 23.54 -20.46
C ALA A 202 3.86 23.63 -20.70
N ALA A 203 4.42 22.55 -21.28
CA ALA A 203 5.82 22.37 -21.67
C ALA A 203 6.18 23.10 -22.98
N GLY A 204 5.72 24.34 -23.15
CA GLY A 204 6.01 25.16 -24.34
C GLY A 204 5.68 24.52 -25.71
N LEU A 205 6.52 24.85 -26.69
CA LEU A 205 6.49 24.35 -28.06
C LEU A 205 7.40 23.13 -28.26
N ASP A 206 8.50 23.03 -27.50
CA ASP A 206 9.46 21.93 -27.61
C ASP A 206 9.01 20.64 -26.89
N ARG A 207 8.03 20.76 -25.97
CA ARG A 207 7.45 19.68 -25.13
C ARG A 207 8.41 19.15 -24.07
N LEU A 208 9.41 19.92 -23.69
CA LEU A 208 10.29 19.65 -22.56
C LEU A 208 9.89 20.56 -21.39
N TRP A 209 9.87 20.00 -20.18
CA TRP A 209 9.52 20.77 -18.98
C TRP A 209 10.75 21.51 -18.44
N GLY A 210 10.54 22.64 -17.77
CA GLY A 210 11.63 23.43 -17.18
C GLY A 210 12.39 24.28 -18.19
N THR A 211 11.83 24.51 -19.38
CA THR A 211 12.42 25.36 -20.42
C THR A 211 11.90 26.80 -20.34
N ALA A 212 12.40 27.67 -21.21
CA ALA A 212 12.05 29.09 -21.22
C ALA A 212 10.69 29.39 -21.85
N ASP A 213 10.13 28.47 -22.63
CA ASP A 213 8.79 28.56 -23.24
C ASP A 213 7.68 27.87 -22.42
N ASP A 214 8.00 27.33 -21.24
CA ASP A 214 7.04 26.85 -20.26
C ASP A 214 6.02 27.94 -19.87
N THR A 215 4.74 27.56 -19.82
CA THR A 215 3.68 28.44 -19.33
C THR A 215 3.51 28.28 -17.82
N TYR A 216 4.20 29.13 -17.05
CA TYR A 216 4.14 29.13 -15.59
C TYR A 216 2.79 29.66 -15.05
N ILE A 217 2.29 29.06 -13.97
CA ILE A 217 1.06 29.48 -13.28
C ILE A 217 1.36 30.34 -12.04
N ALA A 218 0.42 31.22 -11.68
CA ALA A 218 0.52 32.05 -10.48
C ALA A 218 0.16 31.24 -9.21
N GLY A 219 0.88 31.50 -8.13
CA GLY A 219 0.69 30.92 -6.81
C GLY A 219 1.56 31.59 -5.75
N VAL A 220 1.55 31.04 -4.54
CA VAL A 220 2.43 31.43 -3.44
C VAL A 220 3.32 30.25 -3.07
N VAL A 221 4.55 30.55 -2.65
CA VAL A 221 5.50 29.57 -2.11
C VAL A 221 5.69 29.88 -0.63
N ALA A 222 5.61 28.86 0.20
CA ALA A 222 5.98 28.91 1.61
C ALA A 222 7.01 27.82 1.91
N TYR A 223 7.89 28.05 2.87
CA TYR A 223 8.86 27.08 3.34
C TYR A 223 8.65 26.81 4.83
N ASP A 224 8.71 25.54 5.21
CA ASP A 224 8.58 25.05 6.58
C ASP A 224 9.88 24.32 6.96
N ALA A 225 10.68 24.97 7.80
CA ALA A 225 12.00 24.49 8.23
C ALA A 225 11.92 23.34 9.25
N ASP A 226 10.84 23.25 10.05
CA ASP A 226 10.64 22.13 10.98
C ASP A 226 10.29 20.82 10.22
N ALA A 227 9.87 20.94 8.95
CA ALA A 227 9.43 19.85 8.10
C ALA A 227 10.28 19.67 6.83
N ASP A 228 11.41 20.39 6.70
CA ASP A 228 12.27 20.44 5.51
C ASP A 228 11.47 20.56 4.20
N THR A 229 10.39 21.36 4.17
CA THR A 229 9.38 21.28 3.09
C THR A 229 9.01 22.63 2.49
N ALA A 230 9.22 22.78 1.19
CA ALA A 230 8.70 23.88 0.39
C ALA A 230 7.32 23.52 -0.18
N THR A 231 6.34 24.40 -0.06
CA THR A 231 4.98 24.21 -0.60
C THR A 231 4.60 25.32 -1.57
N PHE A 232 4.32 24.95 -2.82
CA PHE A 232 3.66 25.81 -3.80
C PHE A 232 2.14 25.63 -3.74
N THR A 233 1.41 26.72 -3.53
CA THR A 233 -0.06 26.77 -3.55
C THR A 233 -0.52 27.63 -4.73
N PRO A 234 -1.18 27.08 -5.76
CA PRO A 234 -1.67 27.87 -6.89
C PRO A 234 -2.80 28.83 -6.47
N ALA A 235 -2.98 29.91 -7.22
CA ALA A 235 -4.06 30.88 -6.96
C ALA A 235 -5.47 30.29 -7.17
N GLU A 236 -5.59 29.24 -7.99
CA GLU A 236 -6.80 28.46 -8.23
C GLU A 236 -6.42 26.96 -8.19
N PRO A 237 -7.30 26.04 -7.74
CA PRO A 237 -7.02 24.61 -7.72
C PRO A 237 -6.55 24.06 -9.08
N PHE A 238 -5.63 23.09 -9.07
CA PHE A 238 -5.06 22.52 -10.28
C PHE A 238 -6.15 21.94 -11.20
N GLY A 239 -6.06 22.32 -12.48
CA GLY A 239 -6.99 21.91 -13.52
C GLY A 239 -6.70 20.53 -14.10
N ALA A 240 -7.46 20.19 -15.14
CA ALA A 240 -7.22 18.99 -15.93
C ALA A 240 -6.10 19.24 -16.96
N GLY A 241 -4.88 18.76 -16.66
CA GLY A 241 -3.74 18.82 -17.56
C GLY A 241 -2.47 18.29 -16.89
N PRO A 242 -1.40 18.02 -17.66
CA PRO A 242 -0.09 17.77 -17.09
C PRO A 242 0.52 19.09 -16.60
N TYR A 243 1.31 19.00 -15.54
CA TYR A 243 2.01 20.12 -14.95
C TYR A 243 3.49 19.78 -14.75
N GLY A 244 4.36 20.77 -14.94
CA GLY A 244 5.78 20.70 -14.59
C GLY A 244 6.02 21.34 -13.23
N VAL A 245 6.89 20.75 -12.43
CA VAL A 245 7.56 21.35 -11.28
C VAL A 245 8.99 21.65 -11.69
N TRP A 246 9.45 22.86 -11.39
CA TRP A 246 10.83 23.29 -11.59
C TRP A 246 11.33 23.95 -10.30
N LEU A 247 12.46 23.45 -9.77
CA LEU A 247 13.20 24.07 -8.67
C LEU A 247 14.59 24.49 -9.17
N ASP A 248 14.94 25.76 -8.95
CA ASP A 248 16.22 26.39 -9.34
C ASP A 248 17.39 25.94 -8.46
N GLY A 249 17.93 24.75 -8.71
CA GLY A 249 19.17 24.31 -8.08
C GLY A 249 20.43 24.81 -8.80
N THR A 250 20.33 25.15 -10.08
CA THR A 250 21.47 25.64 -10.86
C THR A 250 22.01 26.97 -10.30
N THR A 251 21.13 27.89 -9.90
CA THR A 251 21.54 29.27 -9.56
C THR A 251 21.12 29.78 -8.19
N SER A 252 20.00 29.33 -7.63
CA SER A 252 19.37 30.05 -6.51
C SER A 252 19.18 29.25 -5.21
N ILE A 253 18.62 28.04 -5.23
CA ILE A 253 18.25 27.30 -4.01
C ILE A 253 19.50 26.73 -3.34
N THR A 254 19.69 27.08 -2.07
CA THR A 254 20.77 26.56 -1.22
C THR A 254 20.24 26.11 0.14
N ASP A 255 21.04 25.28 0.80
CA ASP A 255 20.93 25.04 2.25
C ASP A 255 21.38 26.28 3.06
N LEU A 256 21.36 26.17 4.38
CA LEU A 256 21.89 27.19 5.31
C LEU A 256 23.42 27.35 5.25
N ALA A 257 24.14 26.43 4.61
CA ALA A 257 25.58 26.45 4.40
C ALA A 257 26.01 27.12 3.08
N GLY A 258 25.05 27.35 2.17
CA GLY A 258 25.29 27.84 0.82
C GLY A 258 25.60 26.75 -0.22
N ASN A 259 25.47 25.46 0.12
CA ASN A 259 25.56 24.39 -0.88
C ASN A 259 24.29 24.42 -1.76
N LYS A 260 24.48 24.31 -3.07
CA LYS A 260 23.38 24.34 -4.04
C LYS A 260 22.63 23.01 -4.09
N LEU A 261 21.32 23.09 -4.35
CA LEU A 261 20.48 21.93 -4.63
C LEU A 261 21.05 21.04 -5.75
N ASP A 262 21.18 19.75 -5.43
CA ASP A 262 21.53 18.63 -6.32
C ASP A 262 20.19 18.04 -6.83
N GLY A 263 19.65 18.72 -7.84
CA GLY A 263 18.23 18.62 -8.24
C GLY A 263 17.91 17.54 -9.26
N GLU A 264 18.90 16.97 -9.93
CA GLU A 264 18.78 16.07 -11.08
C GLU A 264 17.77 14.93 -10.81
N PHE A 265 16.60 15.00 -11.45
CA PHE A 265 15.53 14.03 -11.19
C PHE A 265 15.43 12.96 -12.28
N ALA A 266 16.05 11.81 -12.03
CA ALA A 266 15.98 10.64 -12.91
C ALA A 266 14.68 9.80 -12.77
N GLY A 267 13.65 10.34 -12.09
CA GLY A 267 12.36 9.66 -11.88
C GLY A 267 12.26 8.83 -10.60
N ALA A 268 13.27 8.89 -9.73
CA ALA A 268 13.27 8.30 -8.39
C ALA A 268 13.80 9.32 -7.37
N PHE A 269 13.46 9.13 -6.09
CA PHE A 269 13.99 9.93 -4.98
C PHE A 269 15.07 9.15 -4.21
N PRO A 270 16.05 9.83 -3.57
CA PRO A 270 16.27 11.27 -3.62
C PRO A 270 16.72 11.76 -5.01
N SER A 271 16.56 13.07 -5.28
CA SER A 271 17.14 13.71 -6.47
C SER A 271 18.66 13.78 -6.39
N GLY A 272 19.28 14.14 -7.51
CA GLY A 272 20.67 14.56 -7.59
C GLY A 272 21.63 13.47 -8.06
N ASP A 273 22.70 13.88 -8.75
CA ASP A 273 23.71 12.99 -9.31
C ASP A 273 24.98 12.82 -8.44
N GLY A 274 25.13 13.67 -7.41
CA GLY A 274 26.37 13.77 -6.63
C GLY A 274 27.03 15.15 -6.73
N THR A 275 26.58 16.00 -7.66
CA THR A 275 27.19 17.28 -7.98
C THR A 275 26.26 18.43 -7.54
N PRO A 276 26.65 19.28 -6.58
CA PRO A 276 25.86 20.44 -6.19
C PRO A 276 25.59 21.38 -7.37
N GLY A 277 24.32 21.68 -7.65
CA GLY A 277 23.91 22.65 -8.66
C GLY A 277 23.31 22.04 -9.92
N GLY A 278 22.00 21.76 -9.86
CA GLY A 278 21.19 21.34 -10.99
C GLY A 278 19.70 21.50 -10.73
N ASP A 279 18.91 21.73 -11.78
CA ASP A 279 17.48 21.99 -11.62
C ASP A 279 16.68 20.72 -11.37
N PHE A 280 15.82 20.73 -10.34
CA PHE A 280 14.84 19.66 -10.16
C PHE A 280 13.67 19.87 -11.12
N VAL A 281 13.54 18.97 -12.09
CA VAL A 281 12.45 18.99 -13.08
C VAL A 281 11.64 17.71 -12.99
N ALA A 282 10.37 17.83 -12.62
CA ALA A 282 9.44 16.71 -12.56
C ALA A 282 8.10 17.06 -13.21
N SER A 283 7.56 16.17 -14.03
CA SER A 283 6.19 16.31 -14.55
C SER A 283 5.21 15.43 -13.78
N PHE A 284 3.95 15.87 -13.71
CA PHE A 284 2.89 15.14 -13.02
C PHE A 284 1.50 15.42 -13.60
N LEU A 285 0.56 14.54 -13.29
CA LEU A 285 -0.87 14.73 -13.51
C LEU A 285 -1.54 14.81 -12.13
N PRO A 286 -2.10 15.95 -11.70
CA PRO A 286 -2.79 16.06 -10.42
C PRO A 286 -4.03 15.17 -10.40
N ALA A 287 -4.34 14.60 -9.23
CA ALA A 287 -5.58 13.85 -9.03
C ALA A 287 -6.78 14.82 -9.10
N VAL A 288 -7.55 14.76 -10.18
CA VAL A 288 -8.67 15.68 -10.40
C VAL A 288 -9.93 15.15 -9.71
N THR A 289 -10.53 15.97 -8.83
CA THR A 289 -11.84 15.69 -8.22
C THR A 289 -12.92 16.47 -8.96
N LEU A 290 -13.75 15.76 -9.73
CA LEU A 290 -14.82 16.38 -10.54
C LEU A 290 -16.11 16.54 -9.71
N ARG A 291 -16.68 17.76 -9.70
CA ARG A 291 -17.90 18.12 -8.97
C ARG A 291 -18.95 18.78 -9.89
N ARG A 292 -20.23 18.70 -9.52
CA ARG A 292 -21.37 19.21 -10.30
C ARG A 292 -21.29 20.73 -10.56
N GLY A 293 -21.40 21.14 -11.82
CA GLY A 293 -21.68 22.54 -12.19
C GLY A 293 -21.16 22.95 -13.57
N GLY A 294 -19.94 22.52 -13.91
CA GLY A 294 -19.35 22.77 -15.23
C GLY A 294 -19.57 21.60 -16.19
N VAL A 295 -19.85 21.90 -17.47
CA VAL A 295 -19.56 20.96 -18.57
C VAL A 295 -18.05 20.98 -18.79
N ILE A 296 -17.31 20.31 -17.91
CA ILE A 296 -15.87 20.17 -18.08
C ILE A 296 -15.64 19.10 -19.13
N LYS A 297 -15.46 19.53 -20.38
CA LYS A 297 -14.74 18.75 -21.41
C LYS A 297 -13.27 18.70 -21.00
N ALA A 298 -12.95 17.93 -19.97
CA ALA A 298 -11.58 17.72 -19.53
C ALA A 298 -10.90 16.85 -20.58
N GLN A 299 -10.26 17.51 -21.55
CA GLN A 299 -9.54 16.88 -22.65
C GLN A 299 -8.16 16.45 -22.16
N TYR A 300 -8.09 15.28 -21.51
CA TYR A 300 -6.79 14.70 -21.14
C TYR A 300 -6.15 14.09 -22.38
N ARG A 301 -4.91 14.50 -22.65
CA ARG A 301 -4.10 14.05 -23.78
C ARG A 301 -3.05 13.07 -23.27
N ASP A 302 -3.05 11.83 -23.77
CA ASP A 302 -1.91 10.92 -23.59
C ASP A 302 -0.71 11.35 -24.46
N TRP A 303 0.45 10.70 -24.32
CA TRP A 303 1.70 11.17 -24.96
C TRP A 303 1.64 11.12 -26.51
N ASP A 304 0.85 10.21 -27.09
CA ASP A 304 0.61 10.12 -28.54
C ASP A 304 -0.53 11.00 -29.07
N GLY A 305 -1.32 11.62 -28.17
CA GLY A 305 -2.16 12.77 -28.49
C GLY A 305 -3.66 12.54 -28.42
N ASP A 306 -4.11 11.36 -28.02
CA ASP A 306 -5.51 10.98 -27.95
C ASP A 306 -6.22 11.61 -26.75
N THR A 307 -7.48 12.01 -26.98
CA THR A 307 -8.26 12.80 -26.01
C THR A 307 -9.34 11.98 -25.31
N PHE A 308 -9.24 11.91 -23.99
CA PHE A 308 -10.24 11.33 -23.09
C PHE A 308 -11.30 12.37 -22.68
N ASN A 309 -12.54 11.93 -22.42
CA ASN A 309 -13.61 12.77 -21.88
C ASN A 309 -14.43 11.96 -20.86
N LEU A 310 -14.72 12.56 -19.69
CA LEU A 310 -15.72 12.07 -18.73
C LEU A 310 -16.94 12.99 -18.73
N ALA A 311 -18.13 12.43 -18.89
CA ALA A 311 -19.39 13.15 -18.78
C ALA A 311 -20.30 12.55 -17.71
N PHE A 312 -20.92 13.39 -16.87
CA PHE A 312 -21.80 12.99 -15.77
C PHE A 312 -23.28 13.22 -16.08
N GLY A 313 -24.12 12.22 -15.79
CA GLY A 313 -25.59 12.29 -15.96
C GLY A 313 -26.42 12.35 -14.68
N GLY A 314 -25.82 12.58 -13.51
CA GLY A 314 -26.49 12.57 -12.20
C GLY A 314 -25.72 13.36 -11.13
N ALA A 315 -26.18 13.33 -9.88
CA ALA A 315 -25.38 13.81 -8.76
C ALA A 315 -24.31 12.78 -8.35
N GLY A 316 -23.21 13.25 -7.77
CA GLY A 316 -22.04 12.47 -7.42
C GLY A 316 -20.75 13.19 -7.79
N SER A 317 -19.63 12.52 -7.56
CA SER A 317 -18.28 12.96 -7.89
C SER A 317 -17.43 11.78 -8.35
N ALA A 318 -16.37 12.06 -9.09
CA ALA A 318 -15.33 11.08 -9.41
C ALA A 318 -13.96 11.69 -9.20
N THR A 319 -13.05 10.90 -8.64
CA THR A 319 -11.63 11.19 -8.55
C THR A 319 -10.89 10.27 -9.49
N ILE A 320 -10.02 10.86 -10.33
CA ILE A 320 -9.19 10.12 -11.28
C ILE A 320 -7.75 10.19 -10.76
N ALA A 321 -7.13 9.04 -10.57
CA ALA A 321 -5.71 8.90 -10.30
C ALA A 321 -4.98 8.38 -11.55
N PHE A 322 -3.81 8.95 -11.81
CA PHE A 322 -2.95 8.60 -12.94
C PHE A 322 -1.63 8.02 -12.41
N GLN A 323 -1.11 6.98 -13.05
CA GLN A 323 0.17 6.40 -12.66
C GLN A 323 1.31 7.21 -13.28
N THR A 324 2.33 7.58 -12.51
CA THR A 324 3.56 8.15 -13.06
C THR A 324 4.62 7.07 -13.18
N GLY A 325 4.87 6.59 -14.39
CA GLY A 325 5.97 5.69 -14.73
C GLY A 325 6.99 6.37 -15.65
N THR A 326 8.27 6.03 -15.48
CA THR A 326 9.39 6.56 -16.30
C THR A 326 9.47 5.96 -17.72
N ALA A 327 8.55 5.08 -18.10
CA ALA A 327 8.50 4.46 -19.42
C ALA A 327 7.07 4.42 -19.99
N ARG A 328 6.88 5.11 -21.12
CA ARG A 328 5.74 4.99 -22.05
C ARG A 328 4.33 5.08 -21.44
N GLY A 329 3.86 6.31 -21.25
CA GLY A 329 2.44 6.64 -21.17
C GLY A 329 1.90 6.81 -19.76
N ALA A 330 0.92 7.71 -19.62
CA ALA A 330 0.14 7.89 -18.40
C ALA A 330 -1.12 7.02 -18.48
N ASP A 331 -0.98 5.74 -18.10
CA ASP A 331 -2.15 4.88 -17.91
C ASP A 331 -3.01 5.39 -16.74
N ILE A 332 -4.32 5.20 -16.85
CA ILE A 332 -5.25 5.61 -15.78
C ILE A 332 -5.22 4.51 -14.72
N ASP A 333 -4.59 4.83 -13.60
CA ASP A 333 -4.37 3.88 -12.52
C ASP A 333 -5.70 3.49 -11.87
N THR A 334 -6.46 4.46 -11.40
CA THR A 334 -7.75 4.21 -10.74
C THR A 334 -8.76 5.32 -10.99
N ILE A 335 -10.01 4.93 -11.28
CA ILE A 335 -11.18 5.81 -11.20
C ILE A 335 -12.00 5.42 -9.97
N THR A 336 -12.12 6.35 -9.02
CA THR A 336 -12.94 6.20 -7.81
C THR A 336 -14.17 7.07 -7.93
N PHE A 337 -15.36 6.45 -7.87
CA PHE A 337 -16.64 7.16 -7.86
C PHE A 337 -17.14 7.34 -6.42
N ALA A 338 -17.50 8.57 -6.05
CA ALA A 338 -18.07 8.90 -4.74
C ALA A 338 -19.42 9.60 -4.92
N ASP A 339 -20.51 8.88 -4.64
CA ASP A 339 -21.86 9.45 -4.53
C ASP A 339 -22.08 9.97 -3.09
N THR A 340 -22.59 11.19 -2.97
CA THR A 340 -22.92 11.83 -1.69
C THR A 340 -24.40 11.68 -1.33
N THR A 341 -25.24 11.11 -2.20
CA THR A 341 -26.68 10.91 -1.96
C THR A 341 -27.20 9.62 -2.60
N ALA A 342 -27.52 8.60 -1.78
CA ALA A 342 -27.85 7.21 -2.15
C ALA A 342 -29.08 6.95 -3.08
N LYS A 343 -29.50 7.91 -3.92
CA LYS A 343 -30.63 7.80 -4.86
C LYS A 343 -30.37 8.40 -6.24
N THR A 344 -29.12 8.73 -6.60
CA THR A 344 -28.80 9.37 -7.89
C THR A 344 -28.03 8.48 -8.86
N THR A 345 -28.61 8.24 -10.03
CA THR A 345 -28.04 7.43 -11.10
C THR A 345 -26.83 8.11 -11.74
N LEU A 346 -25.61 7.82 -11.28
CA LEU A 346 -24.40 8.31 -11.92
C LEU A 346 -24.19 7.62 -13.28
N THR A 347 -24.38 8.34 -14.37
CA THR A 347 -23.98 7.90 -15.71
C THR A 347 -22.63 8.52 -16.04
N SER A 348 -21.65 7.68 -16.38
CA SER A 348 -20.29 8.08 -16.73
C SER A 348 -19.93 7.52 -18.11
N ARG A 349 -19.73 8.43 -19.07
CA ARG A 349 -19.32 8.06 -20.43
C ARG A 349 -17.84 8.40 -20.64
N LEU A 350 -17.06 7.40 -21.05
CA LEU A 350 -15.69 7.51 -21.55
C LEU A 350 -15.71 7.48 -23.07
N VAL A 351 -15.20 8.53 -23.69
CA VAL A 351 -15.08 8.62 -25.15
C VAL A 351 -13.68 9.10 -25.53
N LYS A 352 -12.91 8.21 -26.16
CA LYS A 352 -11.64 8.53 -26.81
C LYS A 352 -11.92 9.05 -28.23
N SER A 353 -11.67 10.34 -28.47
CA SER A 353 -11.80 10.95 -29.81
C SER A 353 -10.45 10.92 -30.52
N ALA A 354 -10.25 9.90 -31.35
CA ALA A 354 -8.94 9.62 -31.93
C ALA A 354 -8.58 10.53 -33.11
N SER A 355 -7.32 10.96 -33.15
CA SER A 355 -6.71 11.56 -34.35
C SER A 355 -5.32 11.00 -34.69
N VAL A 356 -4.55 10.54 -33.68
CA VAL A 356 -3.27 9.83 -33.82
C VAL A 356 -3.11 8.92 -32.59
N GLY A 357 -2.73 7.65 -32.75
CA GLY A 357 -2.45 6.74 -31.63
C GLY A 357 -2.81 5.27 -31.87
N ASP A 358 -2.41 4.37 -30.96
CA ASP A 358 -2.68 2.92 -31.03
C ASP A 358 -4.14 2.55 -30.64
N ARG A 359 -4.90 3.56 -30.21
CA ARG A 359 -6.30 3.50 -29.78
C ARG A 359 -6.55 2.71 -28.48
N THR A 360 -5.49 2.38 -27.74
CA THR A 360 -5.55 1.72 -26.44
C THR A 360 -5.54 2.76 -25.32
N THR A 361 -6.13 2.40 -24.19
CA THR A 361 -5.98 3.08 -22.89
C THR A 361 -6.17 2.00 -21.85
N THR A 362 -5.16 1.75 -21.02
CA THR A 362 -5.27 0.80 -19.91
C THR A 362 -5.97 1.49 -18.75
N LEU A 363 -6.84 0.76 -18.06
CA LEU A 363 -7.48 1.20 -16.83
C LEU A 363 -7.28 0.10 -15.78
N ASN A 364 -6.49 0.40 -14.75
CA ASN A 364 -6.01 -0.59 -13.79
C ASN A 364 -6.97 -0.82 -12.60
N GLY A 365 -7.85 0.14 -12.31
CA GLY A 365 -8.81 0.07 -11.21
C GLY A 365 -10.09 0.88 -11.43
N ILE A 366 -11.24 0.30 -11.09
CA ILE A 366 -12.51 1.01 -10.93
C ILE A 366 -13.13 0.64 -9.59
N THR A 367 -13.46 1.63 -8.77
CA THR A 367 -14.21 1.42 -7.53
C THR A 367 -15.43 2.34 -7.47
N ALA A 368 -16.60 1.78 -7.19
CA ALA A 368 -17.81 2.54 -6.84
C ALA A 368 -18.56 1.86 -5.69
N PRO A 369 -18.87 2.55 -4.58
CA PRO A 369 -19.49 1.93 -3.40
C PRO A 369 -21.02 1.75 -3.50
N GLN A 370 -21.66 2.29 -4.55
CA GLN A 370 -23.12 2.43 -4.65
C GLN A 370 -23.62 2.15 -6.08
N HIS A 371 -24.95 2.26 -6.28
CA HIS A 371 -25.58 2.00 -7.58
C HIS A 371 -25.13 2.97 -8.68
N LEU A 372 -24.88 2.45 -9.88
CA LEU A 372 -24.49 3.21 -11.06
C LEU A 372 -25.54 3.16 -12.19
N GLY A 373 -25.50 4.17 -13.05
CA GLY A 373 -26.26 4.23 -14.29
C GLY A 373 -25.59 3.43 -15.40
N THR A 374 -25.21 4.11 -16.48
CA THR A 374 -24.40 3.50 -17.52
C THR A 374 -22.93 3.87 -17.31
N LEU A 375 -22.06 2.87 -17.37
CA LEU A 375 -20.62 3.02 -17.53
C LEU A 375 -20.26 2.55 -18.94
N ASP A 376 -19.79 3.48 -19.79
CA ASP A 376 -19.57 3.28 -21.24
C ASP A 376 -18.13 3.61 -21.63
N PHE A 377 -17.35 2.59 -22.00
CA PHE A 377 -15.97 2.64 -22.47
C PHE A 377 -15.94 2.57 -23.99
N ALA A 378 -16.24 3.69 -24.65
CA ALA A 378 -16.38 3.71 -26.10
C ALA A 378 -15.01 3.53 -26.80
N ALA A 379 -14.87 2.41 -27.51
CA ALA A 379 -13.71 1.98 -28.30
C ALA A 379 -12.40 1.64 -27.54
N THR A 380 -12.43 1.49 -26.21
CA THR A 380 -11.26 1.08 -25.41
C THR A 380 -11.36 -0.36 -24.89
N SER A 381 -10.23 -0.90 -24.42
CA SER A 381 -10.17 -2.14 -23.64
C SER A 381 -10.15 -1.80 -22.13
N VAL A 382 -10.47 -2.74 -21.25
CA VAL A 382 -10.34 -2.61 -19.78
C VAL A 382 -9.52 -3.79 -19.27
N LEU A 383 -8.36 -3.53 -18.67
CA LEU A 383 -7.35 -4.56 -18.39
C LEU A 383 -7.05 -4.77 -16.89
N GLY A 384 -7.61 -3.94 -16.01
CA GLY A 384 -7.49 -4.02 -14.56
C GLY A 384 -8.79 -4.37 -13.81
N ASN A 385 -8.74 -4.31 -12.48
CA ASN A 385 -9.83 -4.73 -11.61
C ASN A 385 -11.02 -3.76 -11.64
N VAL A 386 -12.24 -4.31 -11.66
CA VAL A 386 -13.49 -3.53 -11.62
C VAL A 386 -14.34 -4.01 -10.45
N THR A 387 -14.50 -3.18 -9.42
CA THR A 387 -15.24 -3.51 -8.19
C THR A 387 -16.38 -2.53 -7.96
N LEU A 388 -17.62 -2.98 -8.12
CA LEU A 388 -18.83 -2.18 -7.91
C LEU A 388 -19.64 -2.74 -6.73
N GLY A 389 -19.75 -1.98 -5.65
CA GLY A 389 -20.52 -2.33 -4.44
C GLY A 389 -22.04 -2.23 -4.58
N GLY A 390 -22.53 -1.63 -5.66
CA GLY A 390 -23.95 -1.56 -6.01
C GLY A 390 -24.28 -2.22 -7.35
N GLY A 391 -25.55 -2.16 -7.75
CA GLY A 391 -25.99 -2.59 -9.09
C GLY A 391 -25.77 -1.51 -10.15
N ILE A 392 -25.75 -1.90 -11.42
CA ILE A 392 -25.50 -1.01 -12.56
C ILE A 392 -26.59 -1.15 -13.63
N LYS A 393 -26.96 -0.07 -14.33
CA LYS A 393 -27.89 -0.17 -15.47
C LYS A 393 -27.22 -0.86 -16.66
N SER A 394 -26.06 -0.36 -17.09
CA SER A 394 -25.31 -0.92 -18.21
C SER A 394 -23.79 -0.78 -18.03
N PHE A 395 -23.06 -1.82 -18.43
CA PHE A 395 -21.59 -1.85 -18.47
C PHE A 395 -21.16 -2.14 -19.91
N LEU A 396 -20.55 -1.17 -20.60
CA LEU A 396 -20.27 -1.26 -22.04
C LEU A 396 -18.77 -1.09 -22.29
N VAL A 397 -18.14 -2.04 -22.98
CA VAL A 397 -16.73 -2.04 -23.36
C VAL A 397 -16.59 -2.14 -24.87
N GLY A 398 -15.83 -1.22 -25.47
CA GLY A 398 -15.70 -1.11 -26.92
C GLY A 398 -14.82 -2.17 -27.57
N ARG A 399 -13.76 -2.62 -26.87
CA ARG A 399 -12.85 -3.69 -27.29
C ARG A 399 -12.87 -4.82 -26.25
N ASP A 400 -11.74 -5.14 -25.62
CA ASP A 400 -11.55 -6.34 -24.80
C ASP A 400 -11.64 -6.08 -23.28
N LEU A 401 -11.85 -7.16 -22.52
CA LEU A 401 -11.92 -7.17 -21.06
C LEU A 401 -10.93 -8.22 -20.49
N GLY A 402 -9.79 -7.80 -19.93
CA GLY A 402 -8.62 -8.63 -19.57
C GLY A 402 -7.71 -8.98 -20.75
N ARG A 403 -6.41 -9.28 -20.64
CA ARG A 403 -5.42 -9.40 -19.52
C ARG A 403 -4.25 -8.39 -19.83
N ALA A 404 -3.08 -8.29 -19.19
CA ALA A 404 -2.24 -9.24 -18.44
C ALA A 404 -2.02 -8.78 -16.98
N GLY A 405 -2.07 -9.73 -16.03
CA GLY A 405 -1.89 -9.45 -14.58
C GLY A 405 -3.07 -9.81 -13.66
N ASP A 406 -4.06 -10.59 -14.15
CA ASP A 406 -5.17 -11.17 -13.36
C ASP A 406 -6.24 -10.20 -12.84
N ALA A 407 -6.67 -9.29 -13.73
CA ALA A 407 -7.88 -8.50 -13.54
C ALA A 407 -9.16 -9.34 -13.39
N THR A 408 -10.02 -8.91 -12.47
CA THR A 408 -11.34 -9.46 -12.19
C THR A 408 -12.41 -8.37 -12.29
N VAL A 409 -13.64 -8.75 -12.65
CA VAL A 409 -14.81 -7.86 -12.62
C VAL A 409 -15.79 -8.40 -11.59
N ALA A 410 -16.04 -7.65 -10.52
CA ALA A 410 -16.98 -7.96 -9.45
C ALA A 410 -18.04 -6.85 -9.33
N ILE A 411 -19.31 -7.22 -9.50
CA ILE A 411 -20.46 -6.32 -9.38
C ILE A 411 -21.40 -6.91 -8.34
N ALA A 412 -21.53 -6.29 -7.18
CA ALA A 412 -22.30 -6.83 -6.07
C ALA A 412 -23.82 -6.82 -6.33
N GLY A 413 -24.32 -5.83 -7.07
CA GLY A 413 -25.75 -5.73 -7.42
C GLY A 413 -26.08 -6.18 -8.86
N ALA A 414 -27.35 -6.05 -9.23
CA ALA A 414 -27.85 -6.49 -10.53
C ALA A 414 -27.33 -5.64 -11.71
N ILE A 415 -27.19 -6.26 -12.88
CA ILE A 415 -26.99 -5.56 -14.16
C ILE A 415 -28.36 -5.38 -14.82
N GLY A 416 -28.98 -4.20 -14.65
CA GLY A 416 -30.39 -3.98 -14.96
C GLY A 416 -30.77 -4.07 -16.45
N SER A 417 -29.88 -3.66 -17.36
CA SER A 417 -30.12 -3.67 -18.81
C SER A 417 -29.12 -4.53 -19.57
N LYS A 418 -27.83 -4.16 -19.61
CA LYS A 418 -26.87 -4.82 -20.50
C LYS A 418 -25.40 -4.71 -20.07
N LEU A 419 -24.72 -5.84 -20.05
CA LEU A 419 -23.27 -5.94 -20.20
C LEU A 419 -22.94 -6.15 -21.69
N LYS A 420 -22.06 -5.31 -22.26
CA LYS A 420 -21.59 -5.44 -23.64
C LYS A 420 -20.08 -5.38 -23.68
N VAL A 421 -19.44 -6.27 -24.43
CA VAL A 421 -18.01 -6.23 -24.74
C VAL A 421 -17.86 -6.38 -26.26
N GLY A 422 -17.14 -5.47 -26.92
CA GLY A 422 -17.01 -5.50 -28.39
C GLY A 422 -16.09 -6.62 -28.90
N GLY A 423 -15.02 -6.91 -28.15
CA GLY A 423 -14.02 -7.93 -28.44
C GLY A 423 -14.13 -9.14 -27.51
N ARG A 424 -12.98 -9.60 -27.00
CA ARG A 424 -12.83 -10.78 -26.14
C ARG A 424 -13.11 -10.45 -24.67
N VAL A 425 -13.66 -11.42 -23.94
CA VAL A 425 -13.63 -11.45 -22.47
C VAL A 425 -12.64 -12.52 -22.04
N ALA A 426 -11.53 -12.10 -21.42
CA ALA A 426 -10.45 -12.95 -20.93
C ALA A 426 -10.27 -12.88 -19.40
N SER A 427 -10.99 -11.97 -18.72
CA SER A 427 -11.07 -11.87 -17.26
C SER A 427 -12.36 -12.48 -16.72
N ALA A 428 -12.31 -13.00 -15.49
CA ALA A 428 -13.48 -13.50 -14.79
C ALA A 428 -14.45 -12.36 -14.45
N VAL A 429 -15.75 -12.60 -14.65
CA VAL A 429 -16.84 -11.66 -14.36
C VAL A 429 -17.80 -12.30 -13.37
N THR A 430 -18.01 -11.66 -12.22
CA THR A 430 -18.93 -12.10 -11.17
C THR A 430 -19.98 -11.02 -10.89
N VAL A 431 -21.25 -11.42 -10.87
CA VAL A 431 -22.40 -10.54 -10.57
C VAL A 431 -23.20 -11.13 -9.42
N GLY A 432 -23.34 -10.40 -8.31
CA GLY A 432 -24.03 -10.84 -7.09
C GLY A 432 -25.55 -10.92 -7.18
N ALA A 433 -26.15 -10.68 -8.35
CA ALA A 433 -27.59 -10.73 -8.61
C ALA A 433 -27.88 -10.95 -10.11
N ALA A 434 -29.15 -10.75 -10.52
CA ALA A 434 -29.61 -10.99 -11.89
C ALA A 434 -28.95 -10.09 -12.95
N VAL A 435 -28.88 -10.61 -14.18
CA VAL A 435 -28.30 -9.93 -15.36
C VAL A 435 -29.34 -9.81 -16.48
N GLY A 436 -29.61 -8.58 -16.91
CA GLY A 436 -30.54 -8.27 -18.00
C GLY A 436 -30.11 -8.85 -19.34
N SER A 437 -28.89 -8.54 -19.81
CA SER A 437 -28.34 -9.14 -21.02
C SER A 437 -26.80 -9.10 -21.03
N VAL A 438 -26.19 -10.09 -21.66
CA VAL A 438 -24.74 -10.18 -21.95
C VAL A 438 -24.57 -10.28 -23.46
N ASP A 439 -23.71 -9.45 -24.05
CA ASP A 439 -23.44 -9.41 -25.49
C ASP A 439 -21.94 -9.20 -25.74
N ILE A 440 -21.24 -10.27 -26.06
CA ILE A 440 -19.81 -10.32 -26.32
C ILE A 440 -19.63 -10.45 -27.84
N GLY A 441 -19.03 -9.46 -28.49
CA GLY A 441 -18.82 -9.45 -29.95
C GLY A 441 -17.77 -10.46 -30.40
N GLY A 442 -16.75 -10.69 -29.58
CA GLY A 442 -15.71 -11.71 -29.79
C GLY A 442 -15.95 -12.97 -28.96
N VAL A 443 -14.87 -13.50 -28.38
CA VAL A 443 -14.87 -14.79 -27.67
C VAL A 443 -14.99 -14.57 -26.16
N LEU A 444 -15.89 -15.29 -25.49
CA LEU A 444 -15.80 -15.51 -24.04
C LEU A 444 -14.76 -16.60 -23.80
N ASN A 445 -13.75 -16.33 -22.98
CA ASN A 445 -12.67 -17.26 -22.65
C ASN A 445 -12.27 -17.14 -21.16
N ALA A 446 -13.27 -16.99 -20.31
CA ALA A 446 -13.16 -16.91 -18.86
C ALA A 446 -14.53 -17.24 -18.22
N GLY A 447 -14.57 -17.36 -16.89
CA GLY A 447 -15.83 -17.50 -16.16
C GLY A 447 -16.68 -16.23 -16.19
N PHE A 448 -17.97 -16.37 -16.50
CA PHE A 448 -19.02 -15.40 -16.27
C PHE A 448 -20.03 -16.02 -15.30
N VAL A 449 -20.08 -15.52 -14.06
CA VAL A 449 -20.92 -16.04 -12.98
C VAL A 449 -21.93 -14.98 -12.57
N ALA A 450 -23.22 -15.32 -12.56
CA ALA A 450 -24.27 -14.51 -11.95
C ALA A 450 -24.94 -15.30 -10.82
N ALA A 451 -25.16 -14.68 -9.66
CA ALA A 451 -25.81 -15.36 -8.54
C ALA A 451 -27.28 -15.72 -8.81
N ASP A 452 -27.92 -15.02 -9.75
CA ASP A 452 -29.32 -15.16 -10.16
C ASP A 452 -29.43 -15.04 -11.70
N THR A 453 -30.65 -14.93 -12.21
CA THR A 453 -31.09 -15.18 -13.56
C THR A 453 -30.42 -14.30 -14.62
N ILE A 454 -29.94 -14.93 -15.69
CA ILE A 454 -29.41 -14.28 -16.90
C ILE A 454 -30.50 -14.33 -17.98
N LYS A 455 -31.12 -13.20 -18.33
CA LYS A 455 -32.26 -13.21 -19.29
C LYS A 455 -31.82 -13.45 -20.73
N SER A 456 -30.60 -13.08 -21.10
CA SER A 456 -30.00 -13.47 -22.38
C SER A 456 -28.49 -13.35 -22.37
N PHE A 457 -27.81 -14.38 -22.84
CA PHE A 457 -26.40 -14.37 -23.18
C PHE A 457 -26.21 -14.48 -24.70
N LYS A 458 -25.30 -13.68 -25.23
CA LYS A 458 -24.81 -13.79 -26.61
C LYS A 458 -23.28 -13.63 -26.63
N ALA A 459 -22.60 -14.50 -27.37
CA ALA A 459 -21.19 -14.34 -27.71
C ALA A 459 -20.93 -14.50 -29.22
N GLY A 460 -19.75 -14.09 -29.68
CA GLY A 460 -19.17 -14.59 -30.93
C GLY A 460 -18.97 -16.10 -30.81
N SER A 461 -18.08 -16.53 -29.92
CA SER A 461 -17.90 -17.94 -29.54
C SER A 461 -17.66 -18.07 -28.03
N MET A 462 -17.81 -19.28 -27.48
CA MET A 462 -17.33 -19.63 -26.14
C MET A 462 -16.15 -20.60 -26.29
N GLY A 463 -14.96 -20.17 -25.86
CA GLY A 463 -13.75 -21.01 -25.87
C GLY A 463 -13.72 -22.00 -24.69
N GLU A 464 -12.71 -22.88 -24.68
CA GLU A 464 -12.65 -24.03 -23.74
C GLU A 464 -12.61 -23.59 -22.27
N ASN A 465 -11.95 -22.47 -21.98
CA ASN A 465 -11.86 -21.87 -20.65
C ASN A 465 -13.09 -21.01 -20.27
N ALA A 466 -14.14 -21.02 -21.08
CA ALA A 466 -15.38 -20.30 -20.77
C ALA A 466 -16.26 -21.13 -19.83
N ALA A 467 -16.82 -20.47 -18.82
CA ALA A 467 -17.90 -21.03 -18.00
C ALA A 467 -18.97 -19.97 -17.85
N LEU A 468 -20.18 -20.22 -18.37
CA LEU A 468 -21.33 -19.34 -18.21
C LEU A 468 -22.24 -19.93 -17.12
N GLU A 469 -22.20 -19.36 -15.92
CA GLU A 469 -22.94 -19.84 -14.75
C GLU A 469 -24.02 -18.84 -14.29
N SER A 470 -25.24 -19.34 -14.06
CA SER A 470 -26.22 -18.72 -13.17
C SER A 470 -26.38 -19.62 -11.95
N THR A 471 -25.85 -19.23 -10.79
CA THR A 471 -25.68 -20.14 -9.64
C THR A 471 -27.00 -20.57 -8.99
N ASN A 472 -27.94 -19.64 -8.75
CA ASN A 472 -29.26 -19.93 -8.17
C ASN A 472 -30.42 -19.64 -9.13
N GLY A 473 -30.13 -19.16 -10.34
CA GLY A 473 -31.12 -18.66 -11.30
C GLY A 473 -31.19 -19.48 -12.59
N SER A 474 -32.00 -18.99 -13.52
CA SER A 474 -32.14 -19.55 -14.86
C SER A 474 -31.27 -18.82 -15.88
N ILE A 475 -30.92 -19.49 -16.99
CA ILE A 475 -30.39 -18.81 -18.19
C ILE A 475 -31.46 -18.90 -19.28
N LEU A 476 -32.23 -17.83 -19.48
CA LEU A 476 -33.42 -17.89 -20.34
C LEU A 476 -33.08 -18.03 -21.84
N LYS A 477 -31.89 -17.57 -22.25
CA LYS A 477 -31.39 -17.70 -23.63
C LYS A 477 -29.87 -17.66 -23.68
N VAL A 478 -29.28 -18.60 -24.41
CA VAL A 478 -27.85 -18.64 -24.80
C VAL A 478 -27.77 -18.61 -26.32
N GLN A 479 -26.88 -17.79 -26.87
CA GLN A 479 -26.59 -17.76 -28.30
C GLN A 479 -25.10 -17.59 -28.57
N THR A 480 -24.54 -18.36 -29.49
CA THR A 480 -23.20 -18.13 -30.05
C THR A 480 -23.27 -18.01 -31.58
N LEU A 481 -22.41 -17.17 -32.17
CA LEU A 481 -22.30 -17.00 -33.62
C LEU A 481 -21.28 -17.97 -34.26
N GLY A 482 -20.44 -18.59 -33.45
CA GLY A 482 -19.58 -19.73 -33.76
C GLY A 482 -19.70 -20.79 -32.66
N ASP A 483 -18.60 -21.48 -32.38
CA ASP A 483 -18.59 -22.66 -31.52
C ASP A 483 -18.84 -22.37 -30.02
N LEU A 484 -19.33 -23.40 -29.33
CA LEU A 484 -19.48 -23.47 -27.88
C LEU A 484 -18.64 -24.66 -27.38
N THR A 485 -17.43 -24.39 -26.89
CA THR A 485 -16.52 -25.42 -26.35
C THR A 485 -16.36 -25.36 -24.83
N GLY A 486 -16.64 -24.21 -24.21
CA GLY A 486 -16.74 -24.06 -22.75
C GLY A 486 -18.12 -24.42 -22.18
N GLN A 487 -18.27 -24.38 -20.85
CA GLN A 487 -19.45 -24.87 -20.15
C GLN A 487 -20.58 -23.83 -20.00
N VAL A 488 -21.83 -24.31 -19.94
CA VAL A 488 -23.03 -23.54 -19.57
C VAL A 488 -23.73 -24.24 -18.40
N PHE A 489 -23.95 -23.53 -17.29
CA PHE A 489 -24.62 -24.03 -16.09
C PHE A 489 -25.73 -23.09 -15.62
N ALA A 490 -26.91 -23.62 -15.31
CA ALA A 490 -27.94 -22.90 -14.57
C ALA A 490 -28.38 -23.71 -13.34
N GLY A 491 -28.44 -23.06 -12.18
CA GLY A 491 -28.97 -23.65 -10.95
C GLY A 491 -30.47 -23.94 -11.00
N GLN A 492 -31.20 -23.31 -11.94
CA GLN A 492 -32.59 -23.60 -12.25
C GLN A 492 -32.71 -24.15 -13.67
N ALA A 493 -33.40 -23.45 -14.59
CA ALA A 493 -33.66 -23.92 -15.95
C ALA A 493 -32.83 -23.18 -17.01
N ILE A 494 -32.60 -23.83 -18.15
CA ILE A 494 -32.06 -23.18 -19.36
C ILE A 494 -33.20 -23.07 -20.39
N GLY A 495 -33.51 -21.86 -20.85
CA GLY A 495 -34.66 -21.65 -21.75
C GLY A 495 -34.39 -22.12 -23.19
N SER A 496 -33.27 -21.70 -23.77
CA SER A 496 -32.86 -22.10 -25.13
C SER A 496 -31.38 -21.89 -25.34
N VAL A 497 -30.73 -22.81 -26.06
CA VAL A 497 -29.34 -22.70 -26.52
C VAL A 497 -29.32 -22.74 -28.05
N ASP A 498 -28.87 -21.65 -28.70
CA ASP A 498 -28.81 -21.52 -30.16
C ASP A 498 -27.38 -21.20 -30.64
N VAL A 499 -26.68 -22.22 -31.13
CA VAL A 499 -25.26 -22.20 -31.49
C VAL A 499 -25.12 -22.22 -33.01
N LYS A 500 -24.45 -21.22 -33.60
CA LYS A 500 -24.19 -21.16 -35.05
C LYS A 500 -22.90 -21.85 -35.50
N GLY A 501 -22.24 -22.55 -34.58
CA GLY A 501 -21.12 -23.46 -34.84
C GLY A 501 -21.41 -24.86 -34.29
N ASN A 502 -20.35 -25.51 -33.83
CA ASN A 502 -20.36 -26.79 -33.13
C ASN A 502 -20.54 -26.61 -31.62
N ILE A 503 -20.97 -27.67 -30.95
CA ILE A 503 -21.02 -27.79 -29.48
C ILE A 503 -20.04 -28.90 -29.08
N GLN A 504 -19.09 -28.54 -28.22
CA GLN A 504 -18.15 -29.45 -27.54
C GLN A 504 -18.21 -29.31 -26.01
N GLY A 505 -18.82 -28.22 -25.52
CA GLY A 505 -18.93 -27.93 -24.10
C GLY A 505 -20.23 -28.47 -23.46
N GLY A 506 -20.17 -28.72 -22.15
CA GLY A 506 -21.31 -29.20 -21.36
C GLY A 506 -22.40 -28.14 -21.15
N ILE A 507 -23.67 -28.57 -21.15
CA ILE A 507 -24.84 -27.74 -20.89
C ILE A 507 -25.66 -28.41 -19.77
N VAL A 508 -25.74 -27.78 -18.60
CA VAL A 508 -26.34 -28.36 -17.39
C VAL A 508 -27.38 -27.42 -16.78
N ALA A 509 -28.58 -27.93 -16.52
CA ALA A 509 -29.64 -27.24 -15.80
C ALA A 509 -30.02 -28.06 -14.56
N ALA A 510 -29.59 -27.63 -13.36
CA ALA A 510 -29.71 -28.44 -12.15
C ALA A 510 -31.14 -28.47 -11.60
N GLY A 511 -31.74 -27.30 -11.32
CA GLY A 511 -33.07 -27.22 -10.70
C GLY A 511 -34.25 -27.35 -11.66
N GLY A 512 -34.03 -27.49 -12.97
CA GLY A 512 -35.10 -27.45 -13.97
C GLY A 512 -34.70 -27.92 -15.37
N GLY A 513 -35.62 -27.77 -16.32
CA GLY A 513 -35.47 -28.27 -17.68
C GLY A 513 -34.57 -27.44 -18.61
N ILE A 514 -34.24 -28.02 -19.78
CA ILE A 514 -33.61 -27.34 -20.92
C ILE A 514 -34.64 -27.20 -22.05
N GLY A 515 -35.12 -25.99 -22.34
CA GLY A 515 -36.26 -25.80 -23.28
C GLY A 515 -35.97 -26.08 -24.76
N SER A 516 -34.72 -25.90 -25.22
CA SER A 516 -34.24 -26.43 -26.51
C SER A 516 -32.72 -26.28 -26.65
N VAL A 517 -32.09 -27.18 -27.42
CA VAL A 517 -30.68 -27.06 -27.83
C VAL A 517 -30.59 -27.17 -29.35
N LYS A 518 -30.02 -26.15 -29.99
CA LYS A 518 -29.87 -26.11 -31.44
C LYS A 518 -28.44 -25.76 -31.83
N ALA A 519 -27.84 -26.58 -32.69
CA ALA A 519 -26.59 -26.28 -33.38
C ALA A 519 -26.83 -26.22 -34.90
N THR A 520 -26.11 -25.36 -35.63
CA THR A 520 -25.98 -25.49 -37.10
C THR A 520 -24.76 -26.32 -37.51
N GLY A 521 -23.79 -26.47 -36.60
CA GLY A 521 -22.72 -27.43 -36.67
C GLY A 521 -23.11 -28.76 -36.03
N GLU A 522 -22.10 -29.45 -35.48
CA GLU A 522 -22.22 -30.76 -34.84
C GLU A 522 -22.20 -30.63 -33.32
N ILE A 523 -22.86 -31.55 -32.62
CA ILE A 523 -22.65 -31.76 -31.19
C ILE A 523 -21.70 -32.96 -31.10
N LEU A 524 -20.53 -32.76 -30.48
CA LEU A 524 -19.37 -33.67 -30.57
C LEU A 524 -19.01 -34.33 -29.24
N ASP A 525 -18.38 -35.51 -29.34
CA ASP A 525 -17.80 -36.29 -28.24
C ASP A 525 -17.05 -35.39 -27.23
N GLY A 526 -17.35 -35.55 -25.95
CA GLY A 526 -16.85 -34.69 -24.86
C GLY A 526 -17.87 -33.69 -24.30
N SER A 527 -18.99 -33.47 -25.00
CA SER A 527 -20.14 -32.71 -24.47
C SER A 527 -21.06 -33.60 -23.61
N ALA A 528 -21.72 -33.01 -22.62
CA ALA A 528 -22.86 -33.61 -21.93
C ALA A 528 -24.01 -32.59 -21.85
N ILE A 529 -25.25 -33.03 -22.06
CA ILE A 529 -26.43 -32.16 -22.03
C ILE A 529 -27.43 -32.76 -21.03
N ILE A 530 -27.55 -32.12 -19.88
CA ILE A 530 -28.15 -32.70 -18.67
C ILE A 530 -29.17 -31.74 -18.06
N SER A 531 -30.35 -32.24 -17.71
CA SER A 531 -31.35 -31.48 -16.95
C SER A 531 -31.88 -32.28 -15.77
N GLY A 532 -31.86 -31.68 -14.58
CA GLY A 532 -32.20 -32.29 -13.30
C GLY A 532 -31.01 -32.22 -12.31
N ALA A 533 -31.29 -32.55 -11.05
CA ALA A 533 -30.33 -32.48 -9.96
C ALA A 533 -29.99 -33.89 -9.45
N GLY A 534 -28.69 -34.17 -9.34
CA GLY A 534 -28.14 -35.42 -8.83
C GLY A 534 -28.45 -35.66 -7.36
N GLN A 535 -28.34 -36.92 -6.96
CA GLN A 535 -28.55 -37.36 -5.59
C GLN A 535 -27.28 -37.18 -4.73
N ASP A 536 -26.10 -37.09 -5.35
CA ASP A 536 -24.81 -36.99 -4.67
C ASP A 536 -24.32 -35.56 -4.39
N GLY A 537 -24.95 -34.55 -5.00
CA GLY A 537 -24.59 -33.13 -4.86
C GLY A 537 -23.39 -32.67 -5.70
N LEU A 538 -22.87 -33.53 -6.60
CA LEU A 538 -21.96 -33.15 -7.66
C LEU A 538 -22.74 -32.53 -8.84
N ARG A 539 -22.04 -31.95 -9.82
CA ARG A 539 -22.64 -31.28 -10.98
C ARG A 539 -22.32 -32.07 -12.25
N GLY A 540 -23.34 -32.48 -13.02
CA GLY A 540 -23.15 -33.06 -14.36
C GLY A 540 -22.81 -34.54 -14.35
N THR A 541 -23.33 -35.29 -13.37
CA THR A 541 -23.13 -36.73 -13.18
C THR A 541 -24.31 -37.53 -13.76
N ALA A 542 -24.10 -38.82 -14.00
CA ALA A 542 -25.11 -39.67 -14.66
C ALA A 542 -26.36 -39.95 -13.79
N ASP A 543 -26.37 -39.55 -12.52
CA ASP A 543 -27.50 -39.65 -11.60
C ASP A 543 -28.40 -38.39 -11.56
N ASP A 544 -28.10 -37.35 -12.35
CA ASP A 544 -28.83 -36.07 -12.45
C ASP A 544 -30.30 -36.16 -12.97
N VAL A 545 -30.95 -37.33 -12.95
CA VAL A 545 -32.29 -37.56 -13.54
C VAL A 545 -33.43 -37.31 -12.55
N ALA A 546 -33.74 -36.04 -12.27
CA ALA A 546 -34.82 -35.66 -11.34
C ALA A 546 -35.85 -34.68 -11.93
N ASN A 547 -37.04 -35.21 -12.29
CA ASN A 547 -38.28 -34.49 -12.63
C ASN A 547 -38.13 -33.31 -13.62
N ALA A 548 -37.22 -33.43 -14.58
CA ALA A 548 -36.86 -32.38 -15.52
C ALA A 548 -37.26 -32.73 -16.96
N ASN A 549 -37.42 -31.70 -17.80
CA ASN A 549 -37.81 -31.85 -19.20
C ASN A 549 -36.76 -31.20 -20.11
N MET A 550 -36.30 -31.93 -21.12
CA MET A 550 -35.59 -31.38 -22.27
C MET A 550 -36.54 -31.26 -23.46
N GLY A 551 -36.54 -30.09 -24.09
CA GLY A 551 -37.24 -29.85 -25.34
C GLY A 551 -36.50 -30.42 -26.55
N ALA A 552 -36.74 -29.84 -27.72
CA ALA A 552 -36.15 -30.33 -28.96
C ALA A 552 -34.62 -30.10 -29.00
N ILE A 553 -33.90 -31.15 -29.38
CA ILE A 553 -32.46 -31.14 -29.64
C ILE A 553 -32.24 -31.33 -31.14
N THR A 554 -31.55 -30.40 -31.79
CA THR A 554 -31.36 -30.39 -33.25
C THR A 554 -29.95 -29.93 -33.64
N ALA A 555 -29.25 -30.73 -34.45
CA ALA A 555 -27.93 -30.38 -34.99
C ALA A 555 -27.73 -30.92 -36.42
N ARG A 556 -26.60 -30.60 -37.07
CA ARG A 556 -26.23 -31.21 -38.35
C ARG A 556 -26.00 -32.72 -38.17
N ALA A 557 -25.14 -33.06 -37.21
CA ALA A 557 -24.86 -34.42 -36.74
C ALA A 557 -24.62 -34.39 -35.22
N ILE A 558 -24.73 -35.55 -34.58
CA ILE A 558 -24.53 -35.75 -33.14
C ILE A 558 -23.67 -37.01 -32.96
N SER A 559 -22.60 -36.93 -32.15
CA SER A 559 -21.69 -38.04 -31.86
C SER A 559 -21.31 -38.07 -30.38
N GLY A 560 -21.27 -39.27 -29.78
CA GLY A 560 -20.57 -39.59 -28.53
C GLY A 560 -20.95 -38.76 -27.30
N ILE A 561 -22.21 -38.31 -27.22
CA ILE A 561 -22.72 -37.43 -26.17
C ILE A 561 -23.77 -38.14 -25.31
N LEU A 562 -23.73 -37.84 -24.01
CA LEU A 562 -24.79 -38.17 -23.07
C LEU A 562 -25.86 -37.07 -23.03
N PHE A 563 -27.11 -37.47 -23.29
CA PHE A 563 -28.32 -36.72 -22.99
C PHE A 563 -29.01 -37.31 -21.76
N SER A 564 -29.28 -36.50 -20.72
CA SER A 564 -29.88 -36.98 -19.47
C SER A 564 -31.02 -36.09 -18.98
N SER A 565 -32.23 -36.65 -18.80
CA SER A 565 -33.46 -35.94 -18.39
C SER A 565 -34.62 -36.92 -18.13
N THR A 566 -35.65 -36.54 -17.37
CA THR A 566 -36.86 -37.39 -17.22
C THR A 566 -37.63 -37.53 -18.54
N ASN A 567 -37.85 -36.42 -19.26
CA ASN A 567 -38.49 -36.45 -20.58
C ASN A 567 -37.64 -35.69 -21.61
N ILE A 568 -37.52 -36.22 -22.82
CA ILE A 568 -36.87 -35.57 -23.97
C ILE A 568 -37.87 -35.48 -25.12
N ALA A 569 -38.16 -34.27 -25.59
CA ALA A 569 -39.22 -34.04 -26.57
C ALA A 569 -38.88 -34.55 -27.98
N SER A 570 -37.61 -34.44 -28.41
CA SER A 570 -37.06 -35.07 -29.61
C SER A 570 -35.55 -34.85 -29.71
N VAL A 571 -34.84 -35.80 -30.32
CA VAL A 571 -33.42 -35.64 -30.72
C VAL A 571 -33.29 -35.86 -32.23
N SER A 572 -32.68 -34.92 -32.94
CA SER A 572 -32.66 -34.92 -34.41
C SER A 572 -31.33 -34.45 -35.02
N ALA A 573 -30.84 -35.19 -36.01
CA ALA A 573 -29.76 -34.79 -36.89
C ALA A 573 -30.34 -34.41 -38.26
N THR A 574 -30.02 -33.22 -38.79
CA THR A 574 -30.65 -32.68 -40.01
C THR A 574 -29.88 -32.96 -41.30
N GLY A 575 -28.66 -33.50 -41.22
CA GLY A 575 -27.82 -33.73 -42.41
C GLY A 575 -26.61 -34.65 -42.20
N GLY A 576 -26.60 -35.45 -41.13
CA GLY A 576 -25.51 -36.35 -40.76
C GLY A 576 -25.95 -37.39 -39.74
N ASN A 577 -25.00 -38.11 -39.16
CA ASN A 577 -25.30 -39.22 -38.24
C ASN A 577 -25.86 -38.72 -36.90
N LEU A 578 -26.71 -39.56 -36.30
CA LEU A 578 -27.13 -39.46 -34.90
C LEU A 578 -26.57 -40.66 -34.14
N ASN A 579 -25.56 -40.42 -33.33
CA ASN A 579 -24.93 -41.39 -32.44
C ASN A 579 -24.83 -40.75 -31.04
N ALA A 580 -25.70 -41.14 -30.12
CA ALA A 580 -25.78 -40.54 -28.78
C ALA A 580 -26.20 -41.57 -27.74
N ASP A 581 -25.74 -41.39 -26.51
CA ASP A 581 -26.27 -42.06 -25.33
C ASP A 581 -27.43 -41.22 -24.77
N ILE A 582 -28.55 -41.87 -24.45
CA ILE A 582 -29.79 -41.21 -24.03
C ILE A 582 -30.32 -41.90 -22.78
N GLN A 583 -30.30 -41.17 -21.66
CA GLN A 583 -30.80 -41.60 -20.37
C GLN A 583 -32.08 -40.80 -20.04
N ALA A 584 -33.24 -41.39 -20.34
CA ALA A 584 -34.54 -40.77 -20.06
C ALA A 584 -35.67 -41.80 -19.89
N ASP A 585 -36.68 -41.44 -19.09
CA ASP A 585 -37.90 -42.25 -18.93
C ASP A 585 -38.78 -42.20 -20.20
N ARG A 586 -38.73 -41.09 -20.93
CA ARG A 586 -39.48 -40.87 -22.18
C ARG A 586 -38.67 -40.07 -23.20
N VAL A 587 -38.68 -40.57 -24.44
CA VAL A 587 -38.11 -39.90 -25.62
C VAL A 587 -39.19 -39.87 -26.70
N GLY A 588 -39.41 -38.70 -27.31
CA GLY A 588 -40.37 -38.46 -28.40
C GLY A 588 -39.80 -38.55 -29.81
#